data_AF-A0A820N6R0-F1
#
_entry.id   AF-A0A820N6R0-F1
#
_cell.length_a   1.000
_cell.length_b   1.000
_cell.length_c   1.000
_cell.angle_alpha   90.00
_cell.angle_beta   90.00
_cell.angle_gamma   90.00
#
_symmetry.space_group_name_H-M   'P 1'
#
loop_
_entity.id
_entity.type
_entity.pdbx_description
1 polymer ?
#
loop_
_entity_poly.entity_id
_entity_poly.type
_entity_poly.pdbx_seq_one_letter_code
_entity_poly.pdbx_strand_id
1 'polypeptide(L)' 'MHITRSPTLQLKNPAYSEIPKRHASFATWPNEDLPSVDDLVRAGFFYTGTKTIVTCFYCNGSLQNWRPNDN' A
#
# COMPACT_ATOMS: atom_id res chain seq x y z
N MET A 1 -10.46 8.59 33.82
CA MET A 1 -10.74 7.44 32.94
C MET A 1 -9.66 7.42 31.87
N HIS A 2 -8.62 6.62 32.06
CA HIS A 2 -7.57 6.48 31.05
C HIS A 2 -8.08 5.51 29.99
N ILE A 3 -8.30 5.99 28.77
CA ILE A 3 -8.58 5.14 27.62
C ILE A 3 -7.27 4.40 27.33
N THR A 4 -7.14 3.17 27.82
CA THR A 4 -6.06 2.28 27.42
C THR A 4 -6.28 1.93 25.94
N ARG A 5 -5.59 2.63 25.04
CA ARG A 5 -5.52 2.24 23.62
C ARG A 5 -4.93 0.83 23.58
N SER A 6 -5.71 -0.15 23.13
CA SER A 6 -5.28 -1.53 22.93
C SER A 6 -3.98 -1.58 22.10
N PRO A 7 -2.99 -2.45 22.40
CA PRO A 7 -1.67 -2.40 21.75
C PRO A 7 -1.65 -2.95 20.31
N THR A 8 -2.79 -3.40 19.76
CA THR A 8 -2.80 -4.32 18.61
C THR A 8 -3.22 -3.72 17.27
N LEU A 9 -3.56 -2.44 17.16
CA LEU A 9 -3.96 -1.82 15.88
C LEU A 9 -3.39 -0.41 15.67
N GLN A 10 -2.06 -0.28 15.67
CA GLN A 10 -1.42 0.96 15.21
C GLN A 10 -1.21 0.87 13.69
N LEU A 11 -2.09 1.52 12.94
CA LEU A 11 -1.88 1.75 11.51
C LEU A 11 -0.54 2.46 11.31
N LYS A 12 0.36 1.86 10.53
CA LYS A 12 1.68 2.43 10.29
C LYS A 12 1.63 3.64 9.36
N ASN A 13 0.70 3.64 8.41
CA ASN A 13 0.46 4.78 7.51
C ASN A 13 -1.03 5.16 7.49
N PRO A 14 -1.53 5.89 8.51
CA PRO A 14 -2.96 6.23 8.62
C PRO A 14 -3.49 7.06 7.44
N ALA A 15 -2.64 7.85 6.78
CA ALA A 15 -2.99 8.65 5.60
C ALA A 15 -3.47 7.81 4.40
N TYR A 16 -3.13 6.51 4.39
CA TYR A 16 -3.49 5.55 3.35
C TYR A 16 -4.49 4.51 3.84
N SER A 17 -5.19 4.77 4.96
CA SER A 17 -6.23 3.89 5.50
C SER A 17 -7.45 3.80 4.57
N GLU A 18 -7.73 4.86 3.82
CA GLU A 18 -8.85 4.93 2.89
C GLU A 18 -8.46 4.44 1.48
N ILE A 19 -9.33 3.65 0.84
CA ILE A 19 -9.13 3.15 -0.53
C ILE A 19 -8.83 4.28 -1.54
N PRO A 20 -9.59 5.40 -1.58
CA PRO A 20 -9.33 6.47 -2.54
C PRO A 20 -7.93 7.09 -2.38
N LYS A 21 -7.42 7.19 -1.15
CA LYS A 21 -6.07 7.70 -0.88
C LYS A 21 -4.98 6.74 -1.39
N ARG A 22 -5.18 5.43 -1.22
CA ARG A 22 -4.27 4.42 -1.80
C ARG A 22 -4.31 4.48 -3.32
N HIS A 23 -5.49 4.49 -3.92
CA HIS A 23 -5.63 4.54 -5.37
C HIS A 23 -4.99 5.81 -5.96
N ALA A 24 -5.20 6.97 -5.33
CA ALA A 24 -4.59 8.23 -5.76
C ALA A 24 -3.05 8.21 -5.74
N SER A 25 -2.43 7.39 -4.87
CA SER A 25 -0.97 7.28 -4.83
C SER A 25 -0.35 6.66 -6.10
N PHE A 26 -1.13 5.88 -6.86
CA PHE A 26 -0.67 5.21 -8.08
C PHE A 26 -0.74 6.09 -9.34
N ALA A 27 -0.93 7.41 -9.20
CA ALA A 27 -1.06 8.33 -10.34
C ALA A 27 0.12 8.28 -11.34
N THR A 28 1.30 7.86 -10.91
CA THR A 28 2.52 7.72 -11.73
C THR A 28 3.04 6.29 -11.83
N TRP A 29 2.18 5.30 -11.52
CA TRP A 29 2.54 3.89 -11.63
C TRP A 29 2.73 3.49 -13.10
N PRO A 30 3.85 2.84 -13.49
CA PRO A 30 4.06 2.40 -14.87
C PRO A 30 3.03 1.33 -15.27
N ASN A 31 2.58 1.35 -16.53
CA ASN A 31 1.58 0.39 -17.02
C ASN A 31 2.17 -0.89 -17.64
N GLU A 32 3.50 -1.07 -17.63
CA GLU A 32 4.16 -2.18 -18.33
C GLU A 32 4.67 -3.23 -17.34
N ASP A 33 4.18 -4.48 -17.47
CA ASP A 33 4.59 -5.68 -16.72
C ASP A 33 4.55 -5.57 -15.19
N LEU A 34 3.67 -4.72 -14.64
CA LEU A 34 3.47 -4.54 -13.20
C LEU A 34 2.12 -5.09 -12.72
N PRO A 35 2.00 -5.43 -11.42
CA PRO A 35 0.73 -5.86 -10.85
C PRO A 35 -0.38 -4.82 -10.98
N SER A 36 -1.62 -5.30 -11.05
CA SER A 36 -2.83 -4.50 -11.07
C SER A 36 -2.90 -3.54 -9.86
N VAL A 37 -3.07 -2.24 -10.15
CA VAL A 37 -3.26 -1.21 -9.12
C VAL A 37 -4.45 -1.55 -8.22
N ASP A 38 -5.54 -2.06 -8.79
CA ASP A 38 -6.74 -2.41 -8.03
C ASP A 38 -6.47 -3.54 -7.03
N ASP A 39 -5.68 -4.54 -7.41
CA ASP A 39 -5.35 -5.67 -6.53
C ASP A 39 -4.42 -5.22 -5.41
N LEU A 40 -3.42 -4.38 -5.72
CA LEU A 40 -2.53 -3.77 -4.74
C LEU A 40 -3.31 -2.91 -3.73
N VAL A 41 -4.22 -2.06 -4.20
CA VAL A 41 -5.04 -1.18 -3.34
C VAL A 41 -5.97 -2.00 -2.43
N ARG A 42 -6.59 -3.06 -2.96
CA ARG A 42 -7.44 -3.99 -2.17
C ARG A 42 -6.63 -4.77 -1.13
N ALA A 43 -5.42 -5.18 -1.46
CA ALA A 43 -4.48 -5.83 -0.53
C ALA A 43 -3.91 -4.87 0.53
N GLY A 44 -4.18 -3.56 0.42
CA GLY A 44 -3.76 -2.56 1.40
C GLY A 44 -2.43 -1.89 1.08
N PHE A 45 -1.98 -1.95 -0.17
CA PHE A 45 -0.77 -1.27 -0.62
C PHE A 45 -1.05 0.13 -1.18
N PHE A 46 -0.13 1.05 -0.94
CA PHE A 46 -0.04 2.34 -1.62
C PHE A 46 1.32 2.47 -2.30
N TYR A 47 1.38 3.22 -3.41
CA TYR A 47 2.63 3.49 -4.11
C TYR A 47 3.44 4.53 -3.37
N THR A 48 4.74 4.28 -3.21
CA THR A 48 5.66 5.19 -2.52
C THR A 48 6.13 6.37 -3.39
N GLY A 49 5.77 6.38 -4.69
CA GLY A 49 6.28 7.36 -5.65
C GLY A 49 7.69 7.05 -6.18
N THR A 50 8.30 5.94 -5.74
CA THR A 50 9.66 5.55 -6.14
C THR A 50 9.66 4.20 -6.86
N LYS A 51 10.18 4.19 -8.09
CA LYS A 51 10.33 2.99 -8.94
C LYS A 51 9.01 2.21 -9.07
N THR A 52 8.96 1.04 -8.46
CA THR A 52 7.81 0.12 -8.43
C THR A 52 7.56 -0.35 -6.99
N ILE A 53 7.93 0.46 -6.00
CA ILE A 53 7.85 0.09 -4.59
C ILE A 53 6.49 0.48 -4.03
N VAL A 54 5.79 -0.50 -3.47
CA VAL A 54 4.53 -0.29 -2.75
C VAL A 54 4.67 -0.69 -1.29
N THR A 55 3.92 -0.05 -0.41
CA THR A 55 3.98 -0.28 1.04
C THR A 55 2.59 -0.50 1.62
N CYS A 56 2.46 -1.48 2.52
CA CYS A 56 1.21 -1.76 3.21
C CYS A 56 0.91 -0.65 4.24
N PHE A 57 -0.29 -0.07 4.20
CA PHE A 57 -0.66 0.99 5.14
C PHE A 57 -0.79 0.48 6.59
N TYR A 58 -1.09 -0.81 6.76
CA TYR A 58 -1.31 -1.43 8.06
C TYR A 58 0.00 -1.87 8.71
N CYS A 59 0.81 -2.68 8.03
CA CYS A 59 2.00 -3.31 8.62
C CYS A 59 3.34 -2.68 8.21
N ASN A 60 3.35 -1.73 7.26
CA ASN A 60 4.56 -1.13 6.68
C ASN A 60 5.49 -2.10 5.92
N GLY A 61 5.03 -3.31 5.59
CA GLY A 61 5.74 -4.21 4.69
C GLY A 61 5.71 -3.68 3.26
N SER A 62 6.82 -3.82 2.53
CA SER A 62 6.97 -3.31 1.17
C SER A 62 7.27 -4.41 0.16
N LEU A 63 6.78 -4.23 -1.06
CA LEU A 63 7.03 -5.10 -2.21
C LEU A 63 7.66 -4.28 -3.34
N GLN A 64 8.57 -4.90 -4.09
CA GLN A 64 9.32 -4.30 -5.20
C GLN A 64 9.92 -5.41 -6.10
N ASN A 65 10.60 -5.02 -7.18
CA ASN A 65 11.28 -5.94 -8.11
C ASN A 65 10.33 -7.00 -8.70
N TRP A 66 9.13 -6.55 -9.07
CA TRP A 66 8.10 -7.38 -9.70
C TRP A 66 8.65 -8.08 -10.92
N ARG A 67 8.38 -9.37 -11.02
CA ARG A 67 8.64 -10.15 -12.23
C ARG A 67 7.35 -10.16 -13.07
N PRO A 68 7.44 -10.18 -14.40
CA PRO A 68 6.29 -10.22 -15.31
C PRO A 68 5.34 -11.43 -15.12
N ASN A 69 5.63 -12.34 -14.18
CA ASN A 69 4.96 -13.62 -14.03
C ASN A 69 4.76 -14.05 -12.56
N ASP A 70 4.94 -13.13 -11.61
CA ASP A 70 4.55 -13.37 -10.21
C ASP A 70 3.05 -13.05 -10.08
N ASN A 71 2.24 -14.11 -9.98
CA ASN A 71 0.79 -14.07 -9.89
C ASN A 71 0.31 -13.94 -8.44
#